data_AF-A0AAV6YGH6-F1
#
_entry.id   AF-A0AAV6YGH6-F1
#
_cell.length_a   1.000
_cell.length_b   1.000
_cell.length_c   1.000
_cell.angle_alpha   90.00
_cell.angle_beta   90.00
_cell.angle_gamma   90.00
#
_symmetry.space_group_name_H-M   'P 1'
#
loop_
_entity.id
_entity.type
_entity.pdbx_description
1 polymer ?
#
loop_
_entity_poly.entity_id
_entity_poly.type
_entity_poly.pdbx_seq_one_letter_code
_entity_poly.pdbx_strand_id
1 'polypeptide(L)'
;STLQPQLSICTNTEETSGGKNIEERVKINPFLNCSIGTCLRVTCDIRAMGVGTSVTFTISGAVSKAWSQRTELRMLSIQSSAELVYDGRRFQHILEQDTRFVRAQVKDTSRTG
;
A
#
# COMPACT_ATOMS: atom_id res chain seq x y z
N SER A 1 -12.76 -27.35 13.39
CA SER A 1 -13.31 -26.64 12.22
C SER A 1 -12.56 -25.34 12.04
N THR A 2 -11.84 -25.16 10.93
CA THR A 2 -11.13 -23.92 10.60
C THR A 2 -12.12 -22.89 10.07
N LEU A 3 -12.30 -21.77 10.77
CA LEU A 3 -13.09 -20.64 10.25
C LEU A 3 -12.32 -19.98 9.11
N GLN A 4 -12.90 -19.97 7.91
CA GLN A 4 -12.37 -19.18 6.79
C GLN A 4 -12.45 -17.67 7.09
N PRO A 5 -11.50 -16.86 6.58
CA PRO A 5 -11.57 -15.41 6.73
C PRO A 5 -12.84 -14.86 6.08
N GLN A 6 -13.62 -14.09 6.83
CA GLN A 6 -14.77 -13.38 6.31
C GLN A 6 -14.40 -11.93 5.99
N LEU A 7 -14.12 -11.68 4.71
CA LEU A 7 -13.91 -10.35 4.19
C LEU A 7 -15.24 -9.64 3.94
N SER A 8 -15.30 -8.36 4.28
CA SER A 8 -16.34 -7.44 3.83
C SER A 8 -15.97 -6.84 2.46
N ILE A 9 -16.86 -6.01 1.93
CA ILE A 9 -16.61 -5.20 0.74
C ILE A 9 -15.42 -4.27 1.01
N CYS A 10 -14.45 -4.28 0.09
CA CYS A 10 -13.38 -3.29 0.07
C CYS A 10 -13.90 -1.98 -0.52
N THR A 11 -13.62 -0.86 0.13
CA THR A 11 -14.08 0.47 -0.30
C THR A 11 -12.92 1.42 -0.51
N ASN A 12 -13.01 2.24 -1.55
CA ASN A 12 -12.16 3.40 -1.75
C ASN A 12 -12.59 4.46 -0.75
N THR A 13 -11.74 4.74 0.24
CA THR A 13 -12.09 5.61 1.35
C THR A 13 -11.59 7.03 1.16
N GLU A 14 -10.47 7.22 0.46
CA GLU A 14 -9.83 8.52 0.35
C GLU A 14 -8.82 8.58 -0.80
N GLU A 15 -8.66 9.74 -1.41
CA GLU A 15 -7.49 10.08 -2.22
C GLU A 15 -6.59 11.02 -1.42
N THR A 16 -5.32 10.65 -1.23
CA THR A 16 -4.37 11.55 -0.57
C THR A 16 -4.03 12.70 -1.50
N SER A 17 -3.97 13.93 -0.97
CA SER A 17 -3.43 15.05 -1.74
C SER A 17 -1.98 14.76 -2.12
N GLY A 18 -1.68 14.69 -3.41
CA GLY A 18 -0.32 14.55 -3.89
C GLY A 18 0.57 15.71 -3.43
N GLY A 19 1.88 15.43 -3.31
CA GLY A 19 2.88 16.44 -3.02
C GLY A 19 3.12 17.36 -4.22
N LYS A 20 3.63 18.57 -3.95
CA LYS A 20 4.10 19.48 -4.99
C LYS A 20 5.46 19.03 -5.54
N ASN A 21 5.75 19.38 -6.79
CA ASN A 21 7.02 19.14 -7.47
C ASN A 21 7.45 17.66 -7.46
N ILE A 22 6.52 16.76 -7.83
CA ILE A 22 6.77 15.32 -7.89
C ILE A 22 8.03 15.02 -8.72
N GLU A 23 8.18 15.69 -9.87
CA GLU A 23 9.33 15.54 -10.78
C GLU A 23 10.67 15.81 -10.08
N GLU A 24 10.80 16.88 -9.30
CA GLU A 24 12.02 17.20 -8.54
C GLU A 24 12.25 16.18 -7.41
N ARG A 25 11.18 15.80 -6.70
CA ARG A 25 11.27 14.85 -5.59
C ARG A 25 11.71 13.47 -6.04
N VAL A 26 11.22 13.00 -7.20
CA VAL A 26 11.62 11.69 -7.74
C VAL A 26 13.04 11.69 -8.30
N LYS A 27 13.58 12.84 -8.73
CA LYS A 27 15.00 12.97 -9.09
C LYS A 27 15.92 12.78 -7.88
N ILE A 28 15.49 13.24 -6.70
CA ILE A 28 16.23 13.05 -5.44
C ILE A 28 16.08 11.62 -4.93
N ASN A 29 14.85 11.09 -4.94
CA ASN A 29 14.54 9.76 -4.47
C ASN A 29 13.55 9.07 -5.43
N PRO A 30 13.98 8.08 -6.24
CA PRO A 30 13.20 7.55 -7.36
C PRO A 30 12.10 6.56 -6.91
N PHE A 31 11.32 6.96 -5.90
CA PHE A 31 10.16 6.24 -5.39
C PHE A 31 8.92 7.12 -5.50
N LEU A 32 7.91 6.64 -6.20
CA LEU A 32 6.56 7.19 -6.14
C LEU A 32 5.79 6.45 -5.05
N ASN A 33 5.64 7.11 -3.91
CA ASN A 33 4.85 6.63 -2.78
C ASN A 33 3.84 7.70 -2.33
N CYS A 34 3.00 7.37 -1.36
CA CYS A 34 1.93 8.25 -0.90
C CYS A 34 2.40 9.52 -0.15
N SER A 35 3.71 9.68 0.09
CA SER A 35 4.25 10.93 0.65
C SER A 35 4.47 12.02 -0.41
N ILE A 36 4.53 11.64 -1.69
CA ILE A 36 4.74 12.58 -2.81
C ILE A 36 3.68 12.47 -3.90
N GLY A 37 3.06 11.31 -4.09
CA GLY A 37 2.02 11.09 -5.09
C GLY A 37 0.62 11.17 -4.52
N THR A 38 -0.37 11.39 -5.40
CA THR A 38 -1.78 11.13 -5.08
C THR A 38 -1.97 9.62 -4.98
N CYS A 39 -2.41 9.13 -3.83
CA CYS A 39 -2.68 7.71 -3.61
C CYS A 39 -4.15 7.47 -3.37
N LEU A 40 -4.63 6.32 -3.85
CA LEU A 40 -5.92 5.77 -3.49
C LEU A 40 -5.77 4.94 -2.21
N ARG A 41 -6.57 5.25 -1.19
CA ARG A 41 -6.71 4.42 0.01
C ARG A 41 -7.87 3.44 -0.17
N VAL A 42 -7.55 2.15 -0.12
CA VAL A 42 -8.53 1.06 -0.12
C VAL A 42 -8.58 0.46 1.28
N THR A 43 -9.78 0.39 1.86
CA THR A 43 -10.02 -0.22 3.17
C THR A 43 -10.85 -1.49 2.98
N CYS A 44 -10.42 -2.61 3.55
CA CYS A 44 -11.14 -3.87 3.56
C CYS A 44 -11.33 -4.35 5.01
N ASP A 45 -12.57 -4.54 5.45
CA ASP A 45 -12.84 -5.02 6.81
C ASP A 45 -12.84 -6.55 6.88
N ILE A 46 -12.04 -7.09 7.80
CA ILE A 46 -12.00 -8.53 8.10
C ILE A 46 -12.89 -8.78 9.33
N ARG A 47 -14.07 -9.38 9.14
CA ARG A 47 -15.05 -9.59 10.23
C ARG A 47 -14.69 -10.76 11.15
N ALA A 48 -14.12 -11.80 10.56
CA ALA A 48 -13.71 -13.00 11.28
C ALA A 48 -12.50 -13.63 10.59
N MET A 49 -11.59 -14.20 11.38
CA MET A 49 -10.40 -14.88 10.90
C MET A 49 -10.04 -15.99 11.88
N GLY A 50 -9.89 -17.22 11.39
CA GLY A 50 -9.51 -18.37 12.21
C GLY A 50 -8.00 -18.40 12.48
N VAL A 51 -7.59 -19.05 13.58
CA VAL A 51 -6.16 -19.31 13.86
C VAL A 51 -5.56 -20.13 12.73
N GLY A 52 -4.37 -19.75 12.27
CA GLY A 52 -3.66 -20.44 11.17
C GLY A 52 -4.21 -20.15 9.77
N THR A 53 -5.21 -19.26 9.64
CA THR A 53 -5.71 -18.83 8.33
C THR A 53 -4.95 -17.60 7.82
N SER A 54 -4.97 -17.41 6.51
CA SER A 54 -4.38 -16.26 5.84
C SER A 54 -5.38 -15.63 4.87
N VAL A 55 -5.17 -14.34 4.62
CA VAL A 55 -5.89 -13.59 3.60
C VAL A 55 -4.88 -13.02 2.61
N THR A 56 -5.23 -13.02 1.32
CA THR A 56 -4.39 -12.45 0.27
C THR A 56 -5.15 -11.33 -0.41
N PHE A 57 -4.53 -10.17 -0.48
CA PHE A 57 -5.01 -9.02 -1.22
C PHE A 57 -4.14 -8.84 -2.46
N THR A 58 -4.77 -8.68 -3.62
CA THR A 58 -4.09 -8.40 -4.87
C THR A 58 -4.53 -7.05 -5.37
N ILE A 59 -3.59 -6.12 -5.46
CA ILE A 59 -3.79 -4.82 -6.11
C ILE A 59 -3.34 -4.98 -7.57
N SER A 60 -4.24 -4.69 -8.50
CA SER A 60 -3.97 -4.73 -9.93
C SER A 60 -4.36 -3.40 -10.57
N GLY A 61 -3.59 -2.98 -11.57
CA GLY A 61 -3.80 -1.72 -12.27
C GLY A 61 -2.80 -1.55 -13.39
N ALA A 62 -3.16 -0.73 -14.38
CA ALA A 62 -2.26 -0.37 -15.45
C ALA A 62 -1.33 0.76 -15.01
N VAL A 63 -0.02 0.59 -15.24
CA VAL A 63 0.96 1.66 -15.03
C VAL A 63 1.09 2.47 -16.33
N SER A 64 0.52 3.67 -16.35
CA SER A 64 0.70 4.60 -17.48
C SER A 64 2.17 5.04 -17.60
N LYS A 65 2.70 5.18 -18.81
CA LYS A 65 4.04 5.75 -19.05
C LYS A 65 4.03 7.28 -19.20
N ALA A 66 2.87 7.94 -19.15
CA ALA A 66 2.78 9.39 -19.37
C ALA A 66 3.57 10.21 -18.34
N TRP A 67 3.68 9.73 -17.10
CA TRP A 67 4.49 10.37 -16.06
C TRP A 67 5.99 10.08 -16.20
N SER A 68 6.39 8.96 -16.83
CA SER A 68 7.80 8.57 -16.94
C SER A 68 8.55 9.35 -18.02
N GLN A 69 7.85 9.83 -19.04
CA GLN A 69 8.43 10.71 -20.06
C GLN A 69 8.87 12.06 -19.48
N ARG A 70 8.23 12.52 -18.40
CA ARG A 70 8.53 13.83 -17.79
C ARG A 70 9.70 13.80 -16.81
N THR A 71 10.02 12.63 -16.25
CA THR A 71 10.89 12.56 -15.09
C THR A 71 12.39 12.47 -15.44
N GLU A 72 12.78 12.32 -16.72
CA GLU A 72 14.19 12.11 -17.18
C GLU A 72 14.94 10.98 -16.45
N LEU A 73 14.27 10.25 -15.57
CA LEU A 73 14.84 9.14 -14.82
C LEU A 73 15.09 7.98 -15.77
N ARG A 74 15.98 7.07 -15.38
CA ARG A 74 16.21 5.78 -16.08
C ARG A 74 15.39 4.63 -15.47
N MET A 75 15.07 4.75 -14.18
CA MET A 75 14.26 3.80 -13.43
C MET A 75 13.42 4.56 -12.40
N LEU A 76 12.17 4.16 -12.21
CA LEU A 76 11.34 4.61 -11.11
C LEU A 76 10.73 3.39 -10.40
N SER A 77 10.68 3.45 -9.07
CA SER A 77 9.95 2.48 -8.26
C SER A 77 8.60 3.03 -7.85
N ILE A 78 7.52 2.32 -8.17
CA ILE A 78 6.20 2.57 -7.60
C ILE A 78 6.12 1.76 -6.30
N GLN A 79 5.74 2.41 -5.22
CA GLN A 79 5.66 1.78 -3.91
C GLN A 79 4.24 1.89 -3.36
N SER A 80 3.64 0.72 -3.08
CA SER A 80 2.39 0.60 -2.34
C SER A 80 2.65 0.13 -0.91
N SER A 81 1.81 0.53 0.03
CA SER A 81 1.85 0.04 1.41
C SER A 81 0.50 -0.50 1.85
N ALA A 82 0.55 -1.47 2.77
CA ALA A 82 -0.62 -1.99 3.46
C ALA A 82 -0.36 -1.98 4.96
N GLU A 83 -1.42 -1.71 5.73
CA GLU A 83 -1.37 -1.70 7.20
C GLU A 83 -2.55 -2.49 7.76
N LEU A 84 -2.26 -3.39 8.70
CA LEU A 84 -3.24 -4.10 9.49
C LEU A 84 -3.61 -3.24 10.69
N VAL A 85 -4.89 -2.92 10.82
CA VAL A 85 -5.44 -2.16 11.95
C VAL A 85 -6.45 -3.03 12.68
N TYR A 86 -6.41 -3.00 14.00
CA TYR A 86 -7.32 -3.74 14.87
C TYR A 86 -7.77 -2.86 16.05
N ASP A 87 -8.86 -3.24 16.70
CA ASP A 87 -9.34 -2.54 17.90
C ASP A 87 -8.37 -2.77 19.07
N GLY A 88 -7.51 -1.79 19.32
CA GLY A 88 -6.51 -1.82 20.39
C GLY A 88 -7.08 -1.88 21.81
N ARG A 89 -8.39 -1.70 21.99
CA ARG A 89 -9.05 -1.93 23.30
C ARG A 89 -9.41 -3.39 23.53
N ARG A 90 -9.52 -4.17 22.46
CA ARG A 90 -9.95 -5.58 22.48
C ARG A 90 -8.79 -6.53 22.18
N PHE A 91 -7.84 -6.09 21.38
CA PHE A 91 -6.75 -6.91 20.88
C PHE A 91 -5.43 -6.18 21.07
N GLN A 92 -4.40 -6.96 21.37
CA GLN A 92 -3.01 -6.49 21.41
C GLN A 92 -2.18 -7.45 20.57
N HIS A 93 -1.25 -6.92 19.79
CA HIS A 93 -0.28 -7.77 19.10
C HIS A 93 0.59 -8.50 20.12
N ILE A 94 0.93 -9.76 19.83
CA ILE A 94 1.72 -10.62 20.74
C ILE A 94 3.15 -10.10 21.00
N LEU A 95 3.63 -9.19 20.15
CA LEU A 95 4.94 -8.56 20.25
C LEU A 95 4.78 -7.07 20.52
N GLU A 96 5.58 -6.53 21.45
CA GLU A 96 5.60 -5.09 21.78
C GLU A 96 6.11 -4.22 20.61
N GLN A 97 6.97 -4.77 19.76
CA GLN A 97 7.48 -4.11 18.53
C GLN A 97 6.77 -4.65 17.29
N ASP A 98 5.48 -4.36 17.16
CA ASP A 98 4.59 -4.95 16.14
C ASP A 98 4.63 -4.26 14.78
N THR A 99 5.12 -3.01 14.70
CA THR A 99 5.08 -2.16 13.50
C THR A 99 5.60 -2.85 12.24
N ARG A 100 6.64 -3.68 12.37
CA ARG A 100 7.23 -4.45 11.24
C ARG A 100 6.39 -5.62 10.75
N PHE A 101 5.40 -6.05 11.53
CA PHE A 101 4.49 -7.16 11.22
C PHE A 101 3.11 -6.69 10.79
N VAL A 102 2.70 -5.51 11.24
CA VAL A 102 1.41 -4.91 10.87
C VAL A 102 1.51 -4.04 9.63
N ARG A 103 2.72 -3.67 9.18
CA ARG A 103 2.93 -2.91 7.94
C ARG A 103 3.75 -3.68 6.92
N ALA A 104 3.29 -3.64 5.68
CA ALA A 104 3.98 -4.18 4.52
C ALA A 104 4.14 -3.12 3.44
N GLN A 105 5.23 -3.22 2.67
CA GLN A 105 5.47 -2.37 1.50
C GLN A 105 5.91 -3.25 0.35
N VAL A 106 5.38 -2.97 -0.85
CA VAL A 106 5.77 -3.63 -2.09
C VAL A 106 6.27 -2.55 -3.04
N LYS A 107 7.38 -2.85 -3.72
CA LYS A 107 7.94 -1.98 -4.75
C LYS A 107 7.93 -2.69 -6.09
N ASP A 108 7.50 -1.98 -7.12
CA ASP A 108 7.64 -2.40 -8.51
C ASP A 108 8.53 -1.38 -9.23
N THR A 109 9.70 -1.83 -9.67
CA THR A 109 10.69 -0.97 -10.33
C THR A 109 10.62 -1.19 -11.82
N SER A 110 10.29 -0.14 -12.55
CA SER A 110 10.20 -0.16 -14.01
C SER A 110 11.22 0.77 -14.65
N ARG A 111 11.69 0.39 -15.86
CA ARG A 111 12.50 1.27 -16.69
C ARG A 111 11.60 2.36 -17.28
N THR A 112 12.06 3.60 -17.17
CA THR A 112 11.42 4.77 -17.77
C THR A 112 12.00 4.93 -19.19
N GLY A 113 11.12 4.84 -20.21
CA GLY A 113 11.46 4.64 -21.62
C GLY A 113 10.66 3.49 -22.22
#